data_AF-A0AAN7YXH8-F1
#
_entry.id   AF-A0AAN7YXH8-F1
#
_cell.length_a   1.000
_cell.length_b   1.000
_cell.length_c   1.000
_cell.angle_alpha   90.00
_cell.angle_beta   90.00
_cell.angle_gamma   90.00
#
_symmetry.space_group_name_H-M   'P 1'
#
loop_
_entity.id
_entity.type
_entity.pdbx_description
1 polymer ?
#
loop_
_entity_poly.entity_id
_entity_poly.type
_entity_poly.pdbx_seq_one_letter_code
_entity_poly.pdbx_strand_id
1 'polypeptide(L)'
;MKSNFKKNIIINNELISSNILEIDWNTVIDIEIIDFGNSVVCLLVTLSNDNIHYNQILIKSTPTIAQECYASVLQNVLKLPILDIRLLEKNNEFLEMSSNLLAFSKDDQLLNDFIKSELEKTFFLIMEYRPNGKKFNELNHKEYFSGYKGQEKFKQLGKIIAFDIFCNNFCKTSIPRDDSSIYFSNIICYETPNKNGWYFSLINSNISCLNNSLFTIGYRYHMNSLKLLLFSIFQNPSTESFQIRIMREHLLKKLNIKLPKSSAVYIQKGIAKGIKSIVNYINYPLLENTKDKVKNIVSCDNNNFWKKGIDSIHCPFLLDVLNEIEIEISNRREKLYFVKI
;
A
#
# COMPACT_ATOMS: atom_id res chain seq x y z
N MET A 1 38.55 2.24 -9.49
CA MET A 1 37.94 1.78 -10.75
C MET A 1 36.44 1.49 -10.57
N LYS A 2 35.68 2.45 -10.02
CA LYS A 2 34.21 2.40 -9.88
C LYS A 2 33.64 3.40 -10.89
N SER A 3 33.27 2.95 -12.10
CA SER A 3 32.34 3.67 -13.00
C SER A 3 32.01 2.94 -14.32
N ASN A 4 32.77 1.92 -14.73
CA ASN A 4 32.54 1.27 -16.04
C ASN A 4 31.62 0.04 -16.02
N PHE A 5 31.30 -0.54 -14.86
CA PHE A 5 30.32 -1.63 -14.77
C PHE A 5 28.86 -1.13 -14.83
N LYS A 6 28.57 0.05 -14.24
CA LYS A 6 27.21 0.63 -14.23
C LYS A 6 26.66 0.99 -15.62
N LYS A 7 27.51 1.17 -16.64
CA LYS A 7 27.07 1.46 -18.01
C LYS A 7 26.89 0.23 -18.90
N ASN A 8 27.45 -0.91 -18.54
CA ASN A 8 27.45 -2.10 -19.40
C ASN A 8 26.40 -3.16 -19.03
N ILE A 9 25.75 -3.07 -17.87
CA ILE A 9 24.68 -4.02 -17.51
C ILE A 9 23.34 -3.70 -18.22
N ILE A 10 23.18 -2.48 -18.75
CA ILE A 10 21.91 -1.98 -19.33
C ILE A 10 21.76 -2.30 -20.84
N ILE A 11 22.78 -2.86 -21.50
CA ILE A 11 22.72 -3.11 -22.95
C ILE A 11 22.46 -4.60 -23.20
N ASN A 12 21.18 -4.96 -23.30
CA ASN A 12 20.61 -6.26 -23.76
C ASN A 12 20.34 -7.39 -22.74
N ASN A 13 20.29 -7.12 -21.44
CA ASN A 13 19.94 -8.18 -20.46
C ASN A 13 18.43 -8.22 -20.18
N GLU A 14 17.83 -9.40 -20.26
CA GLU A 14 16.40 -9.60 -19.97
C GLU A 14 16.18 -9.68 -18.45
N LEU A 15 15.47 -8.68 -17.91
CA LEU A 15 14.94 -8.74 -16.55
C LEU A 15 13.80 -9.77 -16.52
N ILE A 16 14.00 -10.85 -15.77
CA ILE A 16 12.95 -11.85 -15.54
C ILE A 16 11.97 -11.30 -14.50
N SER A 17 10.73 -11.81 -14.51
CA SER A 17 9.79 -11.59 -13.40
C SER A 17 10.45 -11.94 -12.06
N SER A 18 10.32 -11.03 -11.09
CA SER A 18 10.94 -11.17 -9.77
C SER A 18 10.47 -12.45 -9.05
N ASN A 19 11.42 -13.31 -8.67
CA ASN A 19 11.16 -14.50 -7.85
C ASN A 19 11.56 -14.22 -6.40
N ILE A 20 10.59 -14.31 -5.48
CA ILE A 20 10.79 -14.01 -4.05
C ILE A 20 10.76 -15.25 -3.14
N LEU A 21 10.50 -16.44 -3.69
CA LEU A 21 10.29 -17.67 -2.91
C LEU A 21 11.60 -18.41 -2.65
N GLU A 22 12.43 -18.55 -3.67
CA GLU A 22 13.70 -19.29 -3.61
C GLU A 22 14.80 -18.34 -4.06
N ILE A 23 15.47 -17.72 -3.07
CA ILE A 23 16.53 -16.75 -3.31
C ILE A 23 17.86 -17.39 -2.91
N ASP A 24 18.79 -17.51 -3.88
CA ASP A 24 20.19 -17.81 -3.58
C ASP A 24 20.93 -16.51 -3.24
N TRP A 25 21.11 -16.26 -1.96
CA TRP A 25 21.73 -15.02 -1.47
C TRP A 25 23.21 -14.91 -1.85
N ASN A 26 23.86 -15.98 -2.31
CA ASN A 26 25.26 -15.95 -2.72
C ASN A 26 25.44 -15.31 -4.11
N THR A 27 24.37 -15.11 -4.87
CA THR A 27 24.40 -14.52 -6.22
C THR A 27 24.13 -13.01 -6.24
N VAL A 28 24.21 -12.34 -5.08
CA VAL A 28 24.05 -10.88 -5.00
C VAL A 28 25.15 -10.18 -5.80
N ILE A 29 24.74 -9.35 -6.77
CA ILE A 29 25.64 -8.60 -7.64
C ILE A 29 25.50 -7.08 -7.50
N ASP A 30 24.38 -6.60 -6.95
CA ASP A 30 24.16 -5.18 -6.70
C ASP A 30 23.16 -4.96 -5.56
N ILE A 31 23.37 -3.88 -4.81
CA ILE A 31 22.47 -3.43 -3.74
C ILE A 31 22.36 -1.91 -3.83
N GLU A 32 21.12 -1.41 -3.95
CA GLU A 32 20.82 0.02 -3.96
C GLU A 32 19.80 0.36 -2.87
N ILE A 33 19.96 1.53 -2.23
CA ILE A 33 18.97 2.07 -1.30
C ILE A 33 17.92 2.83 -2.09
N ILE A 34 16.66 2.42 -1.99
CA ILE A 34 15.52 3.11 -2.60
C ILE A 34 14.66 3.74 -1.51
N ASP A 35 14.55 5.07 -1.54
CA ASP A 35 13.61 5.80 -0.71
C ASP A 35 12.29 5.99 -1.46
N PHE A 36 11.20 5.41 -0.94
CA PHE A 36 9.85 5.60 -1.47
C PHE A 36 9.14 6.84 -0.90
N GLY A 37 9.77 7.55 0.04
CA GLY A 37 9.19 8.64 0.82
C GLY A 37 8.47 8.14 2.07
N ASN A 38 8.04 9.05 2.95
CA ASN A 38 7.32 8.73 4.20
C ASN A 38 8.06 7.74 5.12
N SER A 39 9.38 7.90 5.22
CA SER A 39 10.25 7.03 6.00
C SER A 39 10.23 5.56 5.56
N VAL A 40 9.81 5.28 4.32
CA VAL A 40 9.90 3.95 3.74
C VAL A 40 11.13 3.87 2.86
N VAL A 41 12.16 3.24 3.39
CA VAL A 41 13.40 2.95 2.69
C VAL A 41 13.49 1.44 2.50
N CYS A 42 13.79 1.02 1.28
CA CYS A 42 13.97 -0.37 0.90
C CYS A 42 15.39 -0.58 0.36
N LEU A 43 15.90 -1.80 0.46
CA LEU A 43 17.04 -2.25 -0.32
C LEU A 43 16.52 -2.88 -1.61
N LEU A 44 16.94 -2.38 -2.76
CA LEU A 44 16.84 -3.09 -4.03
C LEU A 44 18.05 -4.01 -4.13
N VAL A 45 17.81 -5.31 -4.13
CA VAL A 45 18.85 -6.33 -4.28
C VAL A 45 18.73 -6.94 -5.65
N THR A 46 19.84 -6.94 -6.40
CA THR A 46 19.94 -7.59 -7.70
C THR A 46 20.76 -8.87 -7.55
N LEU A 47 20.16 -9.97 -7.97
CA LEU A 47 20.69 -11.33 -7.91
C LEU A 47 20.92 -11.83 -9.34
N SER A 48 22.03 -12.51 -9.58
CA SER A 48 22.28 -13.20 -10.84
C SER A 48 21.60 -14.58 -10.80
N ASN A 49 20.63 -14.81 -11.68
CA ASN A 49 20.10 -16.16 -11.90
C ASN A 49 21.04 -16.93 -12.84
N ASP A 50 21.51 -16.24 -13.89
CA ASP A 50 22.55 -16.69 -14.82
C ASP A 50 23.41 -15.47 -15.21
N ASN A 51 24.47 -15.67 -16.00
CA ASN A 51 25.33 -14.59 -16.51
C ASN A 51 24.60 -13.50 -17.34
N ILE A 52 23.33 -13.74 -17.72
CA ILE A 52 22.54 -12.87 -18.62
C ILE A 52 21.21 -12.43 -17.97
N HIS A 53 20.71 -13.20 -16.99
CA HIS A 53 19.40 -12.97 -16.39
C HIS A 53 19.52 -12.53 -14.94
N TYR A 54 18.81 -11.46 -14.60
CA TYR A 54 18.82 -10.89 -13.26
C TYR A 54 17.45 -10.95 -12.62
N ASN A 55 17.44 -11.29 -11.33
CA ASN A 55 16.29 -11.20 -10.47
C ASN A 55 16.46 -9.98 -9.55
N GLN A 56 15.47 -9.10 -9.51
CA GLN A 56 15.48 -7.93 -8.64
C GLN A 56 14.38 -8.06 -7.60
N ILE A 57 14.72 -7.81 -6.34
CA ILE A 57 13.79 -7.88 -5.21
C ILE A 57 13.93 -6.65 -4.34
N LEU A 58 12.85 -6.27 -3.66
CA LEU A 58 12.88 -5.25 -2.62
C LEU A 58 12.90 -5.91 -1.25
N ILE A 59 13.81 -5.50 -0.39
CA ILE A 59 13.84 -5.88 1.02
C ILE A 59 13.48 -4.64 1.83
N LYS A 60 12.48 -4.78 2.69
CA LYS A 60 11.99 -3.70 3.54
C LYS A 60 11.80 -4.20 4.95
N SER A 61 12.12 -3.35 5.93
CA SER A 61 11.63 -3.50 7.29
C SER A 61 10.68 -2.34 7.63
N THR A 62 9.80 -2.52 8.61
CA THR A 62 8.98 -1.42 9.12
C THR A 62 8.52 -1.69 10.56
N PRO A 63 8.36 -0.65 11.40
CA PRO A 63 7.76 -0.81 12.72
C PRO A 63 6.30 -1.28 12.68
N THR A 64 5.61 -1.19 11.54
CA THR A 64 4.21 -1.60 11.36
C THR A 64 4.05 -2.85 10.50
N ILE A 65 5.04 -3.75 10.52
CA ILE A 65 5.11 -4.90 9.61
C ILE A 65 3.94 -5.87 9.79
N ALA A 66 3.48 -6.08 11.02
CA ALA A 66 2.35 -6.97 11.31
C ALA A 66 1.05 -6.41 10.69
N GLN A 67 0.84 -5.10 10.80
CA GLN A 67 -0.31 -4.41 10.21
C GLN A 67 -0.23 -4.38 8.68
N GLU A 68 0.96 -4.27 8.10
CA GLU A 68 1.18 -4.36 6.66
C GLU A 68 0.90 -5.77 6.13
N CYS A 69 1.36 -6.82 6.82
CA CYS A 69 0.99 -8.19 6.50
C CYS A 69 -0.52 -8.43 6.58
N TYR A 70 -1.17 -7.96 7.64
CA TYR A 70 -2.62 -8.08 7.78
C TYR A 70 -3.37 -7.32 6.68
N ALA A 71 -2.97 -6.08 6.37
CA ALA A 71 -3.53 -5.30 5.27
C ALA A 71 -3.37 -6.03 3.93
N SER A 72 -2.19 -6.60 3.66
CA SER A 72 -1.90 -7.35 2.43
C SER A 72 -2.84 -8.56 2.26
N VAL A 73 -3.11 -9.32 3.33
CA VAL A 73 -4.06 -10.43 3.27
C VAL A 73 -5.47 -9.96 2.92
N LEU A 74 -5.94 -8.87 3.54
CA LEU A 74 -7.26 -8.30 3.20
C LEU A 74 -7.31 -7.75 1.77
N GLN A 75 -6.23 -7.13 1.30
CA GLN A 75 -6.11 -6.66 -0.08
C GLN A 75 -6.17 -7.80 -1.09
N ASN A 76 -5.54 -8.93 -0.76
CA ASN A 76 -5.61 -10.14 -1.59
C ASN A 76 -7.04 -10.69 -1.66
N VAL A 77 -7.76 -10.76 -0.52
CA VAL A 77 -9.20 -11.14 -0.49
C VAL A 77 -10.03 -10.23 -1.40
N LEU A 78 -9.74 -8.93 -1.39
CA LEU A 78 -10.42 -7.93 -2.21
C LEU A 78 -9.92 -7.83 -3.65
N LYS A 79 -8.94 -8.65 -4.05
CA LYS A 79 -8.29 -8.64 -5.37
C LYS A 79 -7.75 -7.25 -5.76
N LEU A 80 -7.25 -6.51 -4.76
CA LEU A 80 -6.53 -5.25 -4.96
C LEU A 80 -5.13 -5.52 -5.51
N PRO A 81 -4.49 -4.53 -6.16
CA PRO A 81 -3.26 -4.80 -6.88
C PRO A 81 -2.05 -4.73 -5.96
N ILE A 82 -1.86 -5.76 -5.16
CA ILE A 82 -0.65 -5.93 -4.34
C ILE A 82 0.49 -6.50 -5.18
N LEU A 83 1.72 -6.20 -4.76
CA LEU A 83 2.90 -6.94 -5.19
C LEU A 83 2.94 -8.29 -4.47
N ASP A 84 3.67 -9.26 -5.03
CA ASP A 84 3.97 -10.47 -4.27
C ASP A 84 4.90 -10.11 -3.10
N ILE A 85 4.56 -10.60 -1.91
CA ILE A 85 5.28 -10.28 -0.66
C ILE A 85 5.43 -11.57 0.15
N ARG A 86 6.62 -11.77 0.73
CA ARG A 86 6.93 -12.83 1.68
C ARG A 86 7.56 -12.22 2.94
N LEU A 87 7.16 -12.72 4.10
CA LEU A 87 7.80 -12.40 5.37
C LEU A 87 9.03 -13.29 5.57
N LEU A 88 10.17 -12.67 5.85
CA LEU A 88 11.38 -13.33 6.30
C LEU A 88 11.56 -13.06 7.81
N GLU A 89 11.51 -14.14 8.59
CA GLU A 89 11.84 -14.13 10.01
C GLU A 89 13.30 -14.55 10.25
N LYS A 90 13.80 -14.39 11.47
CA LYS A 90 15.19 -14.70 11.84
C LYS A 90 15.46 -16.22 11.86
N ASN A 91 15.61 -16.80 10.68
CA ASN A 91 15.90 -18.21 10.42
C ASN A 91 17.24 -18.38 9.66
N ASN A 92 17.53 -19.57 9.12
CA ASN A 92 18.77 -19.82 8.38
C ASN A 92 18.91 -18.94 7.14
N GLU A 93 17.82 -18.74 6.40
CA GLU A 93 17.81 -17.86 5.22
C GLU A 93 18.13 -16.41 5.61
N PHE A 94 17.59 -15.93 6.74
CA PHE A 94 17.94 -14.61 7.26
C PHE A 94 19.44 -14.48 7.54
N LEU A 95 20.07 -15.50 8.11
CA LEU A 95 21.51 -15.47 8.38
C LEU A 95 22.32 -15.41 7.08
N GLU A 96 21.93 -16.20 6.08
CA GLU A 96 22.56 -16.23 4.77
C GLU A 96 22.42 -14.89 4.03
N MET A 97 21.20 -14.34 3.99
CA MET A 97 20.90 -13.00 3.49
C MET A 97 21.80 -11.97 4.18
N SER A 98 21.80 -11.95 5.52
CA SER A 98 22.55 -10.97 6.31
C SER A 98 24.04 -11.02 6.00
N SER A 99 24.63 -12.23 5.93
CA SER A 99 26.05 -12.39 5.62
C SER A 99 26.40 -11.87 4.23
N ASN A 100 25.57 -12.17 3.22
CA ASN A 100 25.83 -11.77 1.85
C ASN A 100 25.63 -10.26 1.64
N LEU A 101 24.59 -9.66 2.22
CA LEU A 101 24.38 -8.21 2.16
C LEU A 101 25.52 -7.42 2.84
N LEU A 102 26.00 -7.89 4.00
CA LEU A 102 27.12 -7.27 4.72
C LEU A 102 28.45 -7.45 3.98
N ALA A 103 28.69 -8.65 3.41
CA ALA A 103 29.90 -8.92 2.63
C ALA A 103 29.97 -8.05 1.37
N PHE A 104 28.83 -7.87 0.68
CA PHE A 104 28.75 -7.02 -0.51
C PHE A 104 29.00 -5.54 -0.18
N SER A 105 28.39 -5.05 0.90
CA SER A 105 28.45 -3.63 1.28
C SER A 105 29.74 -3.20 1.99
N LYS A 106 30.69 -4.11 2.26
CA LYS A 106 31.90 -3.84 3.06
C LYS A 106 32.71 -2.62 2.59
N ASP A 107 32.71 -2.34 1.28
CA ASP A 107 33.49 -1.27 0.65
C ASP A 107 32.66 0.02 0.42
N ASP A 108 31.44 0.08 0.96
CA ASP A 108 30.54 1.23 0.96
C ASP A 108 30.01 1.46 2.37
N GLN A 109 30.64 2.38 3.10
CA GLN A 109 30.35 2.65 4.51
C GLN A 109 28.88 3.04 4.74
N LEU A 110 28.31 3.89 3.87
CA LEU A 110 26.93 4.38 4.03
C LEU A 110 25.94 3.23 3.85
N LEU A 111 26.12 2.42 2.82
CA LEU A 111 25.29 1.25 2.59
C LEU A 111 25.45 0.22 3.72
N ASN A 112 26.68 -0.03 4.16
CA ASN A 112 26.97 -1.00 5.22
C ASN A 112 26.31 -0.60 6.55
N ASP A 113 26.41 0.67 6.94
CA ASP A 113 25.79 1.19 8.16
C ASP A 113 24.27 1.14 8.10
N PHE A 114 23.70 1.47 6.94
CA PHE A 114 22.25 1.32 6.71
C PHE A 114 21.82 -0.14 6.86
N ILE A 115 22.48 -1.08 6.18
CA ILE A 115 22.17 -2.51 6.26
C ILE A 115 22.26 -3.00 7.70
N LYS A 116 23.32 -2.64 8.44
CA LYS A 116 23.46 -2.99 9.87
C LYS A 116 22.26 -2.50 10.68
N SER A 117 21.84 -1.24 10.51
CA SER A 117 20.68 -0.68 11.22
C SER A 117 19.38 -1.40 10.87
N GLU A 118 19.22 -1.84 9.63
CA GLU A 118 18.05 -2.59 9.18
C GLU A 118 18.04 -4.00 9.78
N LEU A 119 19.20 -4.69 9.81
CA LEU A 119 19.34 -6.05 10.36
C LEU A 119 19.09 -6.15 11.87
N GLU A 120 19.14 -5.02 12.60
CA GLU A 120 18.67 -4.98 14.00
C GLU A 120 17.17 -5.25 14.11
N LYS A 121 16.41 -5.00 13.04
CA LYS A 121 14.97 -5.25 12.99
C LYS A 121 14.71 -6.73 12.74
N THR A 122 13.77 -7.29 13.49
CA THR A 122 13.59 -8.74 13.62
C THR A 122 12.89 -9.40 12.42
N PHE A 123 12.25 -8.60 11.56
CA PHE A 123 11.40 -9.08 10.48
C PHE A 123 11.61 -8.24 9.22
N PHE A 124 11.66 -8.90 8.08
CA PHE A 124 11.74 -8.28 6.77
C PHE A 124 10.60 -8.71 5.86
N LEU A 125 10.13 -7.80 5.02
CA LEU A 125 9.33 -8.11 3.85
C LEU A 125 10.26 -8.20 2.65
N ILE A 126 10.25 -9.36 1.99
CA ILE A 126 10.79 -9.54 0.65
C ILE A 126 9.64 -9.31 -0.32
N MET A 127 9.79 -8.36 -1.23
CA MET A 127 8.74 -7.93 -2.14
C MET A 127 9.21 -8.01 -3.58
N GLU A 128 8.27 -8.35 -4.47
CA GLU A 128 8.46 -8.31 -5.91
C GLU A 128 8.90 -6.90 -6.36
N TYR A 129 9.98 -6.79 -7.12
CA TYR A 129 10.31 -5.54 -7.82
C TYR A 129 9.75 -5.57 -9.24
N ARG A 130 8.91 -4.58 -9.56
CA ARG A 130 8.40 -4.38 -10.92
C ARG A 130 9.05 -3.14 -11.53
N PRO A 131 9.87 -3.28 -12.59
CA PRO A 131 10.57 -2.17 -13.22
C PRO A 131 9.61 -1.19 -13.90
N ASN A 132 10.11 0.01 -14.21
CA ASN A 132 9.40 1.09 -14.91
C ASN A 132 8.18 1.67 -14.18
N GLY A 133 7.97 1.31 -12.92
CA GLY A 133 6.99 1.96 -12.06
C GLY A 133 7.43 3.37 -11.67
N LYS A 134 6.49 4.30 -11.57
CA LYS A 134 6.72 5.67 -11.08
C LYS A 134 5.88 5.95 -9.86
N LYS A 135 6.39 6.74 -8.91
CA LYS A 135 5.56 7.24 -7.81
C LYS A 135 4.51 8.18 -8.36
N PHE A 136 3.40 8.34 -7.64
CA PHE A 136 2.32 9.22 -8.06
C PHE A 136 2.80 10.66 -8.32
N ASN A 137 3.67 11.21 -7.47
CA ASN A 137 4.22 12.57 -7.60
C ASN A 137 5.24 12.74 -8.75
N GLU A 138 5.77 11.64 -9.31
CA GLU A 138 6.72 11.65 -10.43
C GLU A 138 6.02 11.61 -11.80
N LEU A 139 4.68 11.49 -11.82
CA LEU A 139 3.91 11.36 -13.05
C LEU A 139 3.72 12.69 -13.79
N ASN A 140 3.73 12.60 -15.13
CA ASN A 140 3.02 13.57 -15.96
C ASN A 140 1.51 13.29 -15.91
N HIS A 141 0.82 13.87 -14.92
CA HIS A 141 -0.58 13.58 -14.63
C HIS A 141 -1.53 13.87 -15.80
N LYS A 142 -1.23 14.88 -16.62
CA LYS A 142 -2.05 15.23 -17.78
C LYS A 142 -2.04 14.10 -18.81
N GLU A 143 -0.87 13.52 -19.05
CA GLU A 143 -0.67 12.42 -19.98
C GLU A 143 -1.18 11.10 -19.40
N TYR A 144 -0.77 10.78 -18.16
CA TYR A 144 -1.10 9.53 -17.50
C TYR A 144 -2.62 9.32 -17.36
N PHE A 145 -3.38 10.37 -17.05
CA PHE A 145 -4.83 10.34 -16.90
C PHE A 145 -5.59 10.83 -18.15
N SER A 146 -4.97 10.83 -19.32
CA SER A 146 -5.63 11.22 -20.57
C SER A 146 -6.57 10.14 -21.14
N GLY A 147 -7.56 10.57 -21.93
CA GLY A 147 -8.45 9.70 -22.70
C GLY A 147 -9.35 8.76 -21.86
N TYR A 148 -9.86 7.71 -22.52
CA TYR A 148 -10.74 6.71 -21.88
C TYR A 148 -10.02 5.93 -20.76
N LYS A 149 -8.74 5.57 -20.98
CA LYS A 149 -7.91 4.88 -19.99
C LYS A 149 -7.75 5.71 -18.70
N GLY A 150 -7.66 7.03 -18.81
CA GLY A 150 -7.61 7.93 -17.66
C GLY A 150 -8.83 7.83 -16.74
N GLN A 151 -10.04 7.66 -17.30
CA GLN A 151 -11.25 7.47 -16.49
C GLN A 151 -11.20 6.16 -15.69
N GLU A 152 -10.66 5.10 -16.29
CA GLU A 152 -10.51 3.81 -15.60
C GLU A 152 -9.45 3.90 -14.49
N LYS A 153 -8.31 4.55 -14.76
CA LYS A 153 -7.27 4.83 -13.74
C LYS A 153 -7.86 5.60 -12.54
N PHE A 154 -8.70 6.61 -12.76
CA PHE A 154 -9.38 7.31 -11.66
C PHE A 154 -10.35 6.42 -10.88
N LYS A 155 -11.11 5.54 -11.54
CA LYS A 155 -11.98 4.58 -10.85
C LYS A 155 -11.16 3.57 -10.03
N GLN A 156 -10.01 3.14 -10.55
CA GLN A 156 -9.08 2.26 -9.84
C GLN A 156 -8.51 2.94 -8.59
N LEU A 157 -8.07 4.20 -8.69
CA LEU A 157 -7.69 5.00 -7.52
C LEU A 157 -8.81 5.09 -6.49
N GLY A 158 -10.05 5.29 -6.94
CA GLY A 158 -11.21 5.29 -6.05
C GLY A 158 -11.39 3.97 -5.29
N LYS A 159 -11.14 2.82 -5.94
CA LYS A 159 -11.20 1.51 -5.24
C LYS A 159 -10.10 1.38 -4.19
N ILE A 160 -8.90 1.90 -4.45
CA ILE A 160 -7.79 1.94 -3.48
C ILE A 160 -8.19 2.83 -2.30
N ILE A 161 -8.73 4.02 -2.57
CA ILE A 161 -9.26 4.92 -1.53
C ILE A 161 -10.34 4.23 -0.70
N ALA A 162 -11.22 3.42 -1.28
CA ALA A 162 -12.23 2.68 -0.49
C ALA A 162 -11.58 1.77 0.56
N PHE A 163 -10.47 1.13 0.20
CA PHE A 163 -9.70 0.31 1.16
C PHE A 163 -9.01 1.18 2.21
N ASP A 164 -8.46 2.33 1.82
CA ASP A 164 -7.89 3.29 2.77
C ASP A 164 -8.94 3.90 3.70
N ILE A 165 -10.18 4.10 3.26
CA ILE A 165 -11.30 4.50 4.11
C ILE A 165 -11.56 3.40 5.15
N PHE A 166 -11.69 2.15 4.71
CA PHE A 166 -11.92 1.01 5.59
C PHE A 166 -10.80 0.83 6.63
N CYS A 167 -9.55 1.03 6.23
CA CYS A 167 -8.37 0.93 7.10
C CYS A 167 -8.05 2.22 7.87
N ASN A 168 -8.90 3.26 7.79
CA ASN A 168 -8.71 4.57 8.41
C ASN A 168 -7.36 5.25 8.04
N ASN A 169 -6.97 5.12 6.77
CA ASN A 169 -5.86 5.85 6.16
C ASN A 169 -6.32 7.01 5.29
N PHE A 170 -7.60 7.07 4.91
CA PHE A 170 -8.17 8.16 4.13
C PHE A 170 -8.85 9.19 5.03
N CYS A 171 -8.34 10.43 5.06
CA CYS A 171 -8.85 11.54 5.87
C CYS A 171 -8.64 11.40 7.40
N LYS A 172 -7.41 11.11 7.85
CA LYS A 172 -7.04 11.19 9.28
C LYS A 172 -7.28 12.61 9.81
N THR A 173 -8.28 12.76 10.66
CA THR A 173 -8.88 14.05 11.03
C THR A 173 -8.12 14.85 12.10
N SER A 174 -6.91 14.44 12.50
CA SER A 174 -6.27 14.99 13.71
C SER A 174 -4.77 15.20 13.61
N ILE A 175 -4.21 15.59 12.46
CA ILE A 175 -2.85 16.12 12.45
C ILE A 175 -2.72 17.31 11.49
N PRO A 176 -2.41 18.52 11.97
CA PRO A 176 -1.79 19.53 11.14
C PRO A 176 -0.36 19.02 10.87
N ARG A 177 -0.21 18.13 9.90
CA ARG A 177 1.12 17.80 9.39
C ARG A 177 1.21 18.29 7.99
N ASP A 178 2.20 19.15 7.83
CA ASP A 178 2.78 19.67 6.60
C ASP A 178 3.38 18.56 5.71
N ASP A 179 2.87 17.34 5.79
CA ASP A 179 3.33 16.24 4.96
C ASP A 179 2.78 16.42 3.55
N SER A 180 3.69 16.74 2.64
CA SER A 180 3.45 16.85 1.21
C SER A 180 3.00 15.52 0.57
N SER A 181 2.95 14.42 1.31
CA SER A 181 2.95 13.04 0.80
C SER A 181 1.83 12.16 1.37
N ILE A 182 0.77 12.73 1.93
CA ILE A 182 -0.30 11.94 2.59
C ILE A 182 -1.07 11.08 1.58
N TYR A 183 -1.39 11.63 0.41
CA TYR A 183 -2.20 10.93 -0.59
C TYR A 183 -1.34 10.18 -1.59
N PHE A 184 -1.66 8.91 -1.82
CA PHE A 184 -1.06 8.08 -2.88
C PHE A 184 0.47 7.90 -2.79
N SER A 185 1.05 8.07 -1.60
CA SER A 185 2.47 7.71 -1.36
C SER A 185 2.69 6.20 -1.29
N ASN A 186 1.62 5.45 -1.09
CA ASN A 186 1.57 4.00 -0.99
C ASN A 186 1.25 3.31 -2.33
N ILE A 187 1.39 4.02 -3.47
CA ILE A 187 1.12 3.46 -4.79
C ILE A 187 2.29 3.67 -5.75
N ILE A 188 2.57 2.64 -6.56
CA ILE A 188 3.42 2.73 -7.74
C ILE A 188 2.54 2.64 -8.98
N CYS A 189 2.79 3.52 -9.94
CA CYS A 189 1.98 3.71 -11.14
C CYS A 189 2.71 3.17 -12.37
N TYR A 190 1.99 2.46 -13.23
CA TYR A 190 2.51 1.85 -14.46
C TYR A 190 1.73 2.35 -15.68
N GLU A 191 2.39 2.45 -16.83
CA GLU A 191 1.74 2.84 -18.09
C GLU A 191 0.89 1.72 -18.69
N THR A 192 1.33 0.47 -18.50
CA THR A 192 0.62 -0.74 -18.92
C THR A 192 -0.02 -1.41 -17.72
N PRO A 193 -1.25 -1.94 -17.85
CA PRO A 193 -1.88 -2.64 -16.75
C PRO A 193 -1.27 -4.04 -16.58
N ASN A 194 -1.35 -4.57 -15.36
CA ASN A 194 -1.00 -5.96 -15.09
C ASN A 194 -2.05 -6.94 -15.65
N LYS A 195 -1.82 -8.25 -15.47
CA LYS A 195 -2.72 -9.33 -15.91
C LYS A 195 -4.16 -9.20 -15.40
N ASN A 196 -4.37 -8.52 -14.27
CA ASN A 196 -5.67 -8.27 -13.66
C ASN A 196 -6.28 -6.91 -14.06
N GLY A 197 -5.66 -6.20 -15.01
CA GLY A 197 -6.14 -4.92 -15.53
C GLY A 197 -5.77 -3.70 -14.68
N TRP A 198 -4.93 -3.84 -13.65
CA TRP A 198 -4.56 -2.75 -12.75
C TRP A 198 -3.34 -1.97 -13.25
N TYR A 199 -3.43 -0.64 -13.21
CA TYR A 199 -2.32 0.28 -13.52
C TYR A 199 -1.48 0.66 -12.31
N PHE A 200 -1.84 0.16 -11.13
CA PHE A 200 -1.21 0.50 -9.87
C PHE A 200 -0.68 -0.76 -9.20
N SER A 201 0.36 -0.61 -8.38
CA SER A 201 0.74 -1.58 -7.36
C SER A 201 0.68 -0.89 -6.01
N LEU A 202 0.04 -1.52 -5.03
CA LEU A 202 0.02 -1.07 -3.65
C LEU A 202 1.32 -1.49 -2.95
N ILE A 203 1.94 -0.53 -2.28
CA ILE A 203 3.10 -0.71 -1.42
C ILE A 203 2.76 -0.10 -0.06
N ASN A 204 3.37 -0.53 1.04
CA ASN A 204 3.27 0.20 2.32
C ASN A 204 1.83 0.35 2.84
N SER A 205 0.99 -0.62 2.53
CA SER A 205 -0.39 -0.62 3.01
C SER A 205 -0.41 -0.95 4.50
N ASN A 206 -1.28 -0.31 5.26
CA ASN A 206 -1.31 -0.42 6.72
C ASN A 206 -2.75 -0.29 7.22
N ILE A 207 -3.00 -0.61 8.49
CA ILE A 207 -4.26 -0.33 9.16
C ILE A 207 -4.01 0.59 10.34
N SER A 208 -4.75 1.70 10.37
CA SER A 208 -4.68 2.70 11.44
C SER A 208 -5.93 2.65 12.31
N CYS A 209 -6.03 1.70 13.23
CA CYS A 209 -7.21 1.60 14.11
C CYS A 209 -7.19 2.65 15.22
N LEU A 210 -8.36 3.20 15.54
CA LEU A 210 -8.55 3.91 16.81
C LEU A 210 -8.91 2.89 17.89
N ASN A 211 -8.06 2.75 18.89
CA ASN A 211 -8.24 1.73 19.96
C ASN A 211 -9.24 2.18 21.05
N ASN A 212 -10.16 3.07 20.71
CA ASN A 212 -11.01 3.79 21.65
C ASN A 212 -12.49 3.46 21.44
N SER A 213 -13.28 3.66 22.49
CA SER A 213 -14.73 3.46 22.42
C SER A 213 -15.44 4.56 21.60
N LEU A 214 -16.65 4.22 21.16
CA LEU A 214 -17.68 5.13 20.59
C LEU A 214 -17.93 6.40 21.43
N PHE A 215 -17.53 6.41 22.71
CA PHE A 215 -17.74 7.53 23.62
C PHE A 215 -16.59 8.55 23.61
N THR A 216 -15.47 8.23 22.98
CA THR A 216 -14.34 9.17 22.87
C THR A 216 -14.56 10.20 21.76
N ILE A 217 -14.18 11.45 22.03
CA ILE A 217 -14.39 12.58 21.10
C ILE A 217 -13.71 12.31 19.74
N GLY A 218 -12.47 11.82 19.76
CA GLY A 218 -11.71 11.52 18.54
C GLY A 218 -12.37 10.45 17.67
N TYR A 219 -12.87 9.37 18.28
CA TYR A 219 -13.61 8.33 17.58
C TYR A 219 -14.88 8.89 16.94
N ARG A 220 -15.70 9.64 17.70
CA ARG A 220 -16.96 10.21 17.20
C ARG A 220 -16.73 11.16 16.03
N TYR A 221 -15.71 12.02 16.14
CA TYR A 221 -15.36 12.96 15.08
C TYR A 221 -14.95 12.24 13.79
N HIS A 222 -14.16 11.17 13.91
CA HIS A 222 -13.80 10.32 12.79
C HIS A 222 -15.03 9.67 12.14
N MET A 223 -15.89 9.01 12.92
CA MET A 223 -17.06 8.33 12.38
C MET A 223 -18.08 9.29 11.75
N ASN A 224 -18.26 10.48 12.31
CA ASN A 224 -19.12 11.50 11.68
C ASN A 224 -18.54 11.98 10.34
N SER A 225 -17.21 12.14 10.25
CA SER A 225 -16.54 12.51 9.00
C SER A 225 -16.68 11.42 7.94
N LEU A 226 -16.57 10.15 8.34
CA LEU A 226 -16.83 8.99 7.51
C LEU A 226 -18.28 8.98 7.01
N LYS A 227 -19.27 9.13 7.89
CA LYS A 227 -20.69 9.20 7.53
C LYS A 227 -20.97 10.26 6.46
N LEU A 228 -20.44 11.47 6.65
CA LEU A 228 -20.60 12.57 5.69
C LEU A 228 -19.99 12.24 4.32
N LEU A 229 -18.82 11.59 4.30
CA LEU A 229 -18.18 11.14 3.07
C LEU A 229 -19.04 10.08 2.36
N LEU A 230 -19.44 9.04 3.08
CA LEU A 230 -20.27 7.95 2.54
C LEU A 230 -21.59 8.49 2.00
N PHE A 231 -22.30 9.31 2.78
CA PHE A 231 -23.53 9.95 2.36
C PHE A 231 -23.34 10.74 1.07
N SER A 232 -22.29 11.57 0.99
CA SER A 232 -22.01 12.35 -0.22
C SER A 232 -21.77 11.47 -1.45
N ILE A 233 -21.01 10.38 -1.29
CA ILE A 233 -20.68 9.45 -2.37
C ILE A 233 -21.90 8.64 -2.84
N PHE A 234 -22.73 8.18 -1.91
CA PHE A 234 -23.84 7.28 -2.23
C PHE A 234 -25.11 8.04 -2.63
N GLN A 235 -25.42 9.15 -1.97
CA GLN A 235 -26.63 9.94 -2.24
C GLN A 235 -26.44 10.95 -3.37
N ASN A 236 -25.23 11.51 -3.53
CA ASN A 236 -24.92 12.53 -4.52
C ASN A 236 -23.70 12.17 -5.39
N PRO A 237 -23.70 11.00 -6.07
CA PRO A 237 -22.50 10.45 -6.72
C PRO A 237 -21.91 11.32 -7.85
N SER A 238 -22.71 12.23 -8.41
CA SER A 238 -22.31 13.14 -9.50
C SER A 238 -21.74 14.46 -9.00
N THR A 239 -21.85 14.75 -7.71
CA THR A 239 -21.34 15.97 -7.10
C THR A 239 -20.08 15.65 -6.32
N GLU A 240 -19.04 16.46 -6.48
CA GLU A 240 -17.80 16.32 -5.71
C GLU A 240 -18.07 16.50 -4.21
N SER A 241 -17.73 15.49 -3.42
CA SER A 241 -17.77 15.54 -1.96
C SER A 241 -16.68 16.43 -1.39
N PHE A 242 -16.92 16.95 -0.19
CA PHE A 242 -16.01 17.83 0.52
C PHE A 242 -14.61 17.23 0.72
N GLN A 243 -14.55 15.95 1.11
CA GLN A 243 -13.29 15.24 1.38
C GLN A 243 -12.47 15.03 0.10
N ILE A 244 -13.12 14.70 -1.02
CA ILE A 244 -12.45 14.57 -2.32
C ILE A 244 -11.94 15.92 -2.82
N ARG A 245 -12.71 16.99 -2.57
CA ARG A 245 -12.26 18.36 -2.84
C ARG A 245 -11.02 18.71 -2.01
N ILE A 246 -11.02 18.44 -0.70
CA ILE A 246 -9.84 18.66 0.17
C ILE A 246 -8.62 17.92 -0.36
N MET A 247 -8.77 16.64 -0.72
CA MET A 247 -7.69 15.84 -1.29
C MET A 247 -7.13 16.51 -2.57
N ARG A 248 -8.00 16.87 -3.52
CA ARG A 248 -7.58 17.53 -4.77
C ARG A 248 -6.91 18.87 -4.54
N GLU A 249 -7.42 19.67 -3.61
CA GLU A 249 -6.82 20.94 -3.23
C GLU A 249 -5.45 20.75 -2.58
N HIS A 250 -5.29 19.72 -1.74
CA HIS A 250 -4.00 19.36 -1.15
C HIS A 250 -2.99 18.97 -2.24
N LEU A 251 -3.36 18.06 -3.15
CA LEU A 251 -2.51 17.67 -4.29
C LEU A 251 -2.06 18.88 -5.12
N LEU A 252 -2.97 19.82 -5.37
CA LEU A 252 -2.64 21.05 -6.10
C LEU A 252 -1.71 21.96 -5.29
N LYS A 253 -2.04 22.27 -4.03
CA LYS A 253 -1.32 23.26 -3.22
C LYS A 253 0.04 22.75 -2.75
N LYS A 254 0.18 21.47 -2.44
CA LYS A 254 1.38 20.88 -1.82
C LYS A 254 2.29 20.15 -2.80
N LEU A 255 1.72 19.56 -3.86
CA LEU A 255 2.47 18.78 -4.85
C LEU A 255 2.44 19.39 -6.25
N ASN A 256 1.73 20.52 -6.46
CA ASN A 256 1.49 21.11 -7.78
C ASN A 256 0.81 20.14 -8.77
N ILE A 257 0.06 19.16 -8.25
CA ILE A 257 -0.65 18.16 -9.05
C ILE A 257 -2.09 18.64 -9.29
N LYS A 258 -2.37 19.06 -10.53
CA LYS A 258 -3.70 19.53 -10.93
C LYS A 258 -4.55 18.40 -11.51
N LEU A 259 -5.45 17.85 -10.70
CA LEU A 259 -6.46 16.91 -11.18
C LEU A 259 -7.71 17.65 -11.75
N PRO A 260 -8.26 17.24 -12.90
CA PRO A 260 -9.43 17.87 -13.49
C PRO A 260 -10.67 17.69 -12.62
N LYS A 261 -11.63 18.63 -12.63
CA LYS A 261 -12.86 18.52 -11.81
C LYS A 261 -13.66 17.24 -12.07
N SER A 262 -13.68 16.78 -13.32
CA SER A 262 -14.32 15.53 -13.71
C SER A 262 -13.71 14.29 -13.06
N SER A 263 -12.43 14.33 -12.63
CA SER A 263 -11.79 13.19 -11.93
C SER A 263 -12.50 12.83 -10.64
N ALA A 264 -13.05 13.83 -9.91
CA ALA A 264 -13.75 13.61 -8.65
C ALA A 264 -14.92 12.63 -8.81
N VAL A 265 -15.71 12.77 -9.87
CA VAL A 265 -16.85 11.88 -10.15
C VAL A 265 -16.37 10.45 -10.44
N TYR A 266 -15.28 10.27 -11.18
CA TYR A 266 -14.73 8.94 -11.46
C TYR A 266 -14.13 8.29 -10.21
N ILE A 267 -13.43 9.06 -9.39
CA ILE A 267 -12.89 8.62 -8.10
C ILE A 267 -14.04 8.17 -7.19
N GLN A 268 -15.10 8.97 -7.04
CA GLN A 268 -16.26 8.59 -6.22
C GLN A 268 -16.97 7.34 -6.72
N LYS A 269 -17.13 7.18 -8.05
CA LYS A 269 -17.65 5.94 -8.65
C LYS A 269 -16.74 4.74 -8.32
N GLY A 270 -15.43 4.93 -8.34
CA GLY A 270 -14.44 3.96 -7.89
C GLY A 270 -14.59 3.59 -6.43
N ILE A 271 -14.72 4.59 -5.55
CA ILE A 271 -14.93 4.40 -4.10
C ILE A 271 -16.20 3.58 -3.86
N ALA A 272 -17.33 3.99 -4.43
CA ALA A 272 -18.59 3.26 -4.29
C ALA A 272 -18.48 1.80 -4.77
N LYS A 273 -17.70 1.52 -5.83
CA LYS A 273 -17.45 0.14 -6.30
C LYS A 273 -16.54 -0.63 -5.36
N GLY A 274 -15.49 0.00 -4.83
CA GLY A 274 -14.59 -0.59 -3.85
C GLY A 274 -15.31 -0.94 -2.55
N ILE A 275 -16.11 -0.01 -2.02
CA ILE A 275 -16.93 -0.21 -0.82
C ILE A 275 -17.90 -1.39 -0.99
N LYS A 276 -18.59 -1.48 -2.14
CA LYS A 276 -19.44 -2.65 -2.43
C LYS A 276 -18.66 -3.96 -2.41
N SER A 277 -17.41 -3.96 -2.88
CA SER A 277 -16.53 -5.13 -2.80
C SER A 277 -16.21 -5.47 -1.34
N ILE A 278 -15.90 -4.45 -0.52
CA ILE A 278 -15.60 -4.64 0.91
C ILE A 278 -16.78 -5.30 1.63
N VAL A 279 -17.99 -4.76 1.48
CA VAL A 279 -19.20 -5.35 2.10
C VAL A 279 -19.47 -6.78 1.64
N ASN A 280 -19.22 -7.08 0.38
CA ASN A 280 -19.51 -8.41 -0.15
C ASN A 280 -18.52 -9.49 0.33
N TYR A 281 -17.30 -9.12 0.72
CA TYR A 281 -16.23 -10.07 1.01
C TYR A 281 -15.70 -10.01 2.45
N ILE A 282 -15.80 -8.86 3.12
CA ILE A 282 -15.29 -8.66 4.47
C ILE A 282 -16.45 -8.76 5.47
N ASN A 283 -16.24 -9.56 6.52
CA ASN A 283 -17.14 -9.69 7.65
C ASN A 283 -16.34 -9.96 8.92
N TYR A 284 -16.99 -9.90 10.09
CA TYR A 284 -16.31 -10.08 11.37
C TYR A 284 -15.55 -11.43 11.48
N PRO A 285 -16.13 -12.60 11.11
CA PRO A 285 -15.40 -13.86 11.10
C PRO A 285 -14.14 -13.83 10.23
N LEU A 286 -14.18 -13.20 9.05
CA LEU A 286 -12.99 -13.08 8.19
C LEU A 286 -11.90 -12.25 8.86
N LEU A 287 -12.27 -11.12 9.49
CA LEU A 287 -11.31 -10.22 10.15
C LEU A 287 -10.57 -10.95 11.30
N GLU A 288 -11.31 -11.61 12.19
CA GLU A 288 -10.72 -12.38 13.29
C GLU A 288 -9.87 -13.56 12.78
N ASN A 289 -10.39 -14.36 11.85
CA ASN A 289 -9.65 -15.47 11.27
C ASN A 289 -8.36 -15.02 10.57
N THR A 290 -8.40 -13.87 9.90
CA THR A 290 -7.21 -13.30 9.26
C THR A 290 -6.21 -12.84 10.30
N LYS A 291 -6.68 -12.21 11.38
CA LYS A 291 -5.82 -11.72 12.46
C LYS A 291 -5.12 -12.89 13.15
N ASP A 292 -5.85 -13.97 13.43
CA ASP A 292 -5.31 -15.19 14.02
C ASP A 292 -4.31 -15.88 13.10
N LYS A 293 -4.57 -15.94 11.78
CA LYS A 293 -3.59 -16.46 10.81
C LYS A 293 -2.31 -15.65 10.84
N VAL A 294 -2.40 -14.32 10.74
CA VAL A 294 -1.21 -13.43 10.71
C VAL A 294 -0.45 -13.49 12.04
N LYS A 295 -1.16 -13.57 13.17
CA LYS A 295 -0.57 -13.76 14.50
C LYS A 295 0.36 -14.97 14.54
N ASN A 296 -0.01 -16.06 13.88
CA ASN A 296 0.70 -17.34 13.90
C ASN A 296 1.74 -17.50 12.77
N ILE A 297 1.99 -16.48 11.94
CA ILE A 297 2.99 -16.56 10.86
C ILE A 297 4.42 -16.60 11.42
N VAL A 298 4.68 -15.87 12.50
CA VAL A 298 6.02 -15.78 13.10
C VAL A 298 6.21 -16.81 14.20
N SER A 299 7.36 -17.46 14.20
CA SER A 299 7.76 -18.41 15.24
C SER A 299 8.54 -17.74 16.39
N CYS A 300 9.22 -16.62 16.10
CA CYS A 300 10.12 -15.96 17.03
C CYS A 300 9.92 -14.43 17.04
N ASP A 301 9.56 -13.85 18.19
CA ASP A 301 9.37 -12.40 18.37
C ASP A 301 10.12 -11.91 19.62
N ASN A 302 11.46 -11.89 19.52
CA ASN A 302 12.37 -11.61 20.63
C ASN A 302 12.11 -10.31 21.39
N ASN A 303 11.36 -9.35 20.82
CA ASN A 303 11.08 -8.03 21.40
C ASN A 303 9.58 -7.67 21.45
N ASN A 304 8.69 -8.64 21.25
CA ASN A 304 7.24 -8.43 21.18
C ASN A 304 6.81 -7.40 20.12
N PHE A 305 7.62 -7.14 19.09
CA PHE A 305 7.29 -6.17 18.05
C PHE A 305 6.11 -6.66 17.22
N TRP A 306 6.13 -7.94 16.83
CA TRP A 306 5.05 -8.55 16.08
C TRP A 306 3.77 -8.57 16.89
N LYS A 307 3.85 -9.06 18.13
CA LYS A 307 2.70 -9.11 19.04
C LYS A 307 2.06 -7.73 19.23
N LYS A 308 2.85 -6.69 19.53
CA LYS A 308 2.35 -5.31 19.66
C LYS A 308 1.69 -4.82 18.37
N GLY A 309 2.27 -5.16 17.22
CA GLY A 309 1.69 -4.85 15.92
C GLY A 309 0.32 -5.50 15.72
N ILE A 310 0.20 -6.80 16.00
CA ILE A 310 -1.08 -7.54 15.95
C ILE A 310 -2.10 -7.00 16.95
N ASP A 311 -1.70 -6.72 18.18
CA ASP A 311 -2.57 -6.20 19.23
C ASP A 311 -3.13 -4.82 18.87
N SER A 312 -2.40 -4.02 18.08
CA SER A 312 -2.86 -2.72 17.59
C SER A 312 -3.96 -2.80 16.52
N ILE A 313 -4.17 -3.97 15.91
CA ILE A 313 -5.24 -4.20 14.93
C ILE A 313 -6.55 -4.43 15.69
N HIS A 314 -7.41 -3.42 15.74
CA HIS A 314 -8.67 -3.47 16.45
C HIS A 314 -9.83 -3.83 15.51
N CYS A 315 -10.14 -5.13 15.38
CA CYS A 315 -11.22 -5.62 14.52
C CYS A 315 -12.61 -5.03 14.83
N PRO A 316 -13.00 -4.78 16.11
CA PRO A 316 -14.25 -4.09 16.40
C PRO A 316 -14.38 -2.72 15.72
N PHE A 317 -13.31 -1.90 15.69
CA PHE A 317 -13.32 -0.63 14.96
C PHE A 317 -13.53 -0.82 13.46
N LEU A 318 -12.88 -1.82 12.84
CA LEU A 318 -13.09 -2.13 11.43
C LEU A 318 -14.53 -2.57 11.15
N LEU A 319 -15.15 -3.29 12.09
CA LEU A 319 -16.54 -3.68 12.01
C LEU A 319 -17.47 -2.47 12.13
N ASP A 320 -17.19 -1.51 13.00
CA ASP A 320 -17.98 -0.29 13.10
C ASP A 320 -17.95 0.51 11.79
N VAL A 321 -16.77 0.63 11.16
CA VAL A 321 -16.63 1.25 9.83
C VAL A 321 -17.44 0.50 8.77
N LEU A 322 -17.42 -0.84 8.80
CA LEU A 322 -18.20 -1.68 7.90
C LEU A 322 -19.71 -1.48 8.08
N ASN A 323 -20.18 -1.42 9.33
CA ASN A 323 -21.59 -1.21 9.65
C ASN A 323 -22.10 0.13 9.09
N GLU A 324 -21.32 1.21 9.24
CA GLU A 324 -21.69 2.51 8.69
C GLU A 324 -21.74 2.51 7.14
N ILE A 325 -20.82 1.77 6.52
CA ILE A 325 -20.82 1.53 5.08
C ILE A 325 -22.11 0.79 4.65
N GLU A 326 -22.52 -0.25 5.37
CA GLU A 326 -23.69 -1.07 5.06
C GLU A 326 -25.01 -0.30 5.19
N ILE A 327 -25.13 0.50 6.25
CA ILE A 327 -26.28 1.39 6.48
C ILE A 327 -26.47 2.30 5.27
N GLU A 328 -25.40 2.96 4.82
CA GLU A 328 -25.50 3.94 3.74
C GLU A 328 -25.81 3.29 2.37
N ILE A 329 -25.30 2.09 2.12
CA ILE A 329 -25.67 1.31 0.92
C ILE A 329 -27.16 0.94 0.95
N SER A 330 -27.68 0.55 2.11
CA SER A 330 -29.09 0.16 2.29
C SER A 330 -30.02 1.34 2.06
N ASN A 331 -29.73 2.50 2.68
CA ASN A 331 -30.48 3.76 2.48
C ASN A 331 -30.58 4.14 0.99
N ARG A 332 -29.47 3.99 0.24
CA ARG A 332 -29.47 4.26 -1.21
C ARG A 332 -30.37 3.31 -1.99
N ARG A 333 -30.40 2.02 -1.64
CA ARG A 333 -31.25 1.02 -2.32
C ARG A 333 -32.72 1.34 -2.14
N GLU A 334 -33.12 1.67 -0.91
CA GLU A 334 -34.50 2.07 -0.59
C GLU A 334 -34.92 3.31 -1.40
N LYS A 335 -34.10 4.37 -1.40
CA LYS A 335 -34.40 5.59 -2.16
C LYS A 335 -34.58 5.33 -3.66
N LEU A 336 -33.73 4.48 -4.26
CA LEU A 336 -33.87 4.11 -5.68
C LEU A 336 -35.12 3.29 -5.98
N TYR A 337 -35.61 2.52 -5.00
CA TYR A 337 -36.85 1.77 -5.11
C TYR A 337 -38.06 2.72 -5.13
N PHE A 338 -38.09 3.69 -4.21
CA PHE A 338 -39.18 4.67 -4.11
C PHE A 338 -39.24 5.70 -5.26
N VAL A 339 -38.13 5.95 -5.95
CA VAL A 339 -38.10 6.84 -7.14
C VAL A 339 -38.56 6.12 -8.42
N LYS A 340 -38.67 4.78 -8.39
CA LYS A 340 -39.10 3.96 -9.53
C LYS A 340 -40.57 3.52 -9.49
N ILE A 341 -41.29 3.87 -8.42
CA ILE A 341 -42.75 3.78 -8.29
C ILE A 341 -43.30 5.17 -8.64
#